data_AF-A0A9P0QVR2-F1
#
_entry.id   AF-A0A9P0QVR2-F1
#
_cell.length_a   1.000
_cell.length_b   1.000
_cell.length_c   1.000
_cell.angle_alpha   90.00
_cell.angle_beta   90.00
_cell.angle_gamma   90.00
#
_symmetry.space_group_name_H-M   'P 1'
#
loop_
_entity.id
_entity.type
_entity.pdbx_description
1 polymer ?
#
loop_
_entity_poly.entity_id
_entity_poly.type
_entity_poly.pdbx_seq_one_letter_code
_entity_poly.pdbx_strand_id
1 'polypeptide(L)'
;MSSPGPNTANSGSCTAPKKSKKVRKGQTDEEFLAQKTQFFKDGPFINSEDWLYDATTENSQKELNEKQKADRVIMLHAVEREYYSRNYLRCLELIHRAEVLFDVSDEETTEHLEHEYQSAGIVTKKSAKIEKHILELLQIKEKCLKRLAEAEASE
;
A
#
# COMPACT_ATOMS: atom_id res chain seq x y z
N MET A 1 16.71 62.95 34.24
CA MET A 1 15.42 62.46 33.73
C MET A 1 15.72 61.51 32.60
N SER A 2 15.50 60.22 32.83
CA SER A 2 15.88 59.12 31.94
C SER A 2 14.79 58.90 30.89
N SER A 3 15.14 58.95 29.61
CA SER A 3 14.25 58.56 28.51
C SER A 3 14.63 57.17 28.00
N PRO A 4 13.76 56.16 28.13
CA PRO A 4 13.97 54.84 27.56
C PRO A 4 13.59 54.81 26.07
N GLY A 5 14.33 54.02 25.29
CA GLY A 5 14.20 53.90 23.83
C GLY A 5 12.93 53.19 23.34
N PRO A 6 12.67 53.23 22.02
CA PRO A 6 11.49 52.61 21.43
C PRO A 6 11.68 51.11 21.23
N ASN A 7 10.82 50.31 21.87
CA ASN A 7 10.69 48.88 21.66
C ASN A 7 10.08 48.57 20.30
N THR A 8 10.79 47.76 19.52
CA THR A 8 10.38 47.19 18.24
C THR A 8 9.31 46.11 18.48
N ALA A 9 8.03 46.43 18.27
CA ALA A 9 6.97 45.43 18.19
C ALA A 9 6.93 44.84 16.77
N ASN A 10 7.65 43.73 16.57
CA ASN A 10 7.58 42.90 15.38
C ASN A 10 6.21 42.20 15.34
N SER A 11 5.24 42.82 14.68
CA SER A 11 3.96 42.21 14.32
C SER A 11 4.20 41.16 13.23
N GLY A 12 4.58 39.96 13.64
CA GLY A 12 4.58 38.76 12.81
C GLY A 12 3.13 38.35 12.53
N SER A 13 2.47 39.05 11.61
CA SER A 13 1.20 38.60 11.04
C SER A 13 1.45 37.36 10.18
N CYS A 14 1.22 36.19 10.75
CA CYS A 14 1.22 34.91 10.07
C CYS A 14 -0.02 34.83 9.15
N THR A 15 -0.01 35.51 8.00
CA THR A 15 -1.06 35.32 7.00
C THR A 15 -0.87 33.95 6.37
N ALA A 16 -1.59 32.94 6.88
CA ALA A 16 -1.67 31.64 6.25
C ALA A 16 -2.16 31.80 4.79
N PRO A 17 -1.50 31.21 3.79
CA PRO A 17 -1.95 31.32 2.41
C PRO A 17 -3.34 30.69 2.29
N LYS A 18 -4.30 31.47 1.78
CA LYS A 18 -5.66 30.99 1.49
C LYS A 18 -5.55 29.81 0.52
N LYS A 19 -5.90 28.61 1.00
CA LYS A 19 -5.94 27.40 0.16
C LYS A 19 -6.90 27.64 -0.99
N SER A 20 -6.39 27.66 -2.23
CA SER A 20 -7.23 27.75 -3.43
C SER A 20 -8.22 26.59 -3.42
N LYS A 21 -9.51 26.90 -3.57
CA LYS A 21 -10.57 25.90 -3.68
C LYS A 21 -10.20 24.97 -4.84
N LYS A 22 -10.06 23.67 -4.58
CA LYS A 22 -9.58 22.69 -5.56
C LYS A 22 -10.60 22.61 -6.71
N VAL A 23 -10.35 23.34 -7.80
CA VAL A 23 -11.20 23.30 -9.00
C VAL A 23 -10.86 22.02 -9.74
N ARG A 24 -11.86 21.17 -9.95
CA ARG A 24 -11.70 19.97 -10.77
C ARG A 24 -11.63 20.40 -12.23
N LYS A 25 -10.71 19.81 -12.99
CA LYS A 25 -10.65 19.99 -14.44
C LYS A 25 -11.97 19.47 -15.02
N GLY A 26 -12.66 20.29 -15.82
CA GLY A 26 -13.80 19.82 -16.60
C GLY A 26 -13.33 18.85 -17.67
N GLN A 27 -14.22 17.96 -18.11
CA GLN A 27 -13.98 17.13 -19.29
C GLN A 27 -14.12 18.00 -20.53
N THR A 28 -13.18 17.89 -21.45
CA THR A 28 -13.27 18.53 -22.77
C THR A 28 -14.20 17.76 -23.69
N ASP A 29 -14.75 18.42 -24.71
CA ASP A 29 -15.62 17.77 -25.69
C ASP A 29 -14.91 16.65 -26.46
N GLU A 30 -13.59 16.80 -26.68
CA GLU A 30 -12.75 15.78 -27.31
C GLU A 30 -12.62 14.52 -26.43
N GLU A 31 -12.36 14.68 -25.12
CA GLU A 31 -12.31 13.57 -24.17
C GLU A 31 -13.66 12.85 -24.07
N PHE A 32 -14.76 13.59 -24.14
CA PHE A 32 -16.11 13.02 -24.16
C PHE A 32 -16.36 12.19 -25.42
N LEU A 33 -16.02 12.73 -26.60
CA LEU A 33 -16.16 12.00 -27.86
C LEU A 33 -15.30 10.73 -27.88
N ALA A 34 -14.07 10.80 -27.38
CA ALA A 34 -13.18 9.65 -27.29
C ALA A 34 -13.77 8.54 -26.40
N GLN A 35 -14.26 8.89 -25.20
CA GLN A 35 -14.90 7.94 -24.29
C GLN A 35 -16.18 7.34 -24.89
N LYS A 36 -16.98 8.17 -25.58
CA LYS A 36 -18.20 7.70 -26.26
C LYS A 36 -17.87 6.69 -27.35
N THR A 37 -16.87 6.97 -28.18
CA THR A 37 -16.41 6.04 -29.21
C THR A 37 -15.88 4.75 -28.60
N GLN A 38 -15.07 4.83 -27.54
CA GLN A 38 -14.55 3.66 -26.83
C GLN A 38 -15.71 2.80 -26.28
N PHE A 39 -16.71 3.42 -25.65
CA PHE A 39 -17.87 2.72 -25.11
C PHE A 39 -18.66 1.96 -26.19
N PHE A 40 -18.87 2.55 -27.36
CA PHE A 40 -19.57 1.87 -28.46
C PHE A 40 -18.74 0.77 -29.11
N LYS A 41 -17.41 0.90 -29.09
CA LYS A 41 -16.51 -0.06 -29.73
C LYS A 41 -16.23 -1.27 -28.84
N ASP A 42 -15.84 -1.02 -27.59
CA ASP A 42 -15.34 -2.05 -26.68
C ASP A 42 -16.40 -2.46 -25.64
N GLY A 43 -17.49 -1.69 -25.51
CA GLY A 43 -18.54 -1.92 -24.54
C GLY A 43 -18.20 -1.42 -23.13
N PRO A 44 -19.13 -1.54 -22.18
CA PRO A 44 -18.83 -1.32 -20.77
C PRO A 44 -17.84 -2.37 -20.26
N PHE A 45 -16.74 -1.92 -19.64
CA PHE A 45 -15.84 -2.80 -18.91
C PHE A 45 -16.43 -3.09 -17.52
N ILE A 46 -16.73 -4.36 -17.23
CA ILE A 46 -17.16 -4.79 -15.90
C ILE A 46 -15.89 -5.15 -15.13
N ASN A 47 -15.65 -4.45 -14.01
CA ASN A 47 -14.65 -4.89 -13.03
C ASN A 47 -15.19 -6.16 -12.38
N SER A 48 -14.81 -7.34 -12.90
CA SER A 48 -15.02 -8.63 -12.24
C SER A 48 -14.25 -8.67 -10.93
N GLU A 49 -14.67 -9.42 -9.91
CA GLU A 49 -13.93 -9.51 -8.63
C GLU A 49 -12.46 -9.95 -8.82
N ASP A 50 -12.19 -10.63 -9.93
CA ASP A 50 -10.87 -11.13 -10.33
C ASP A 50 -10.02 -10.15 -11.16
N TRP A 51 -10.54 -8.97 -11.51
CA TRP A 51 -9.85 -8.02 -12.41
C TRP A 51 -8.45 -7.60 -11.94
N LEU A 52 -8.23 -7.60 -10.63
CA LEU A 52 -6.94 -7.27 -10.01
C LEU A 52 -5.95 -8.44 -10.06
N TYR A 53 -6.45 -9.66 -10.25
CA TYR A 53 -5.73 -10.93 -10.17
C TYR A 53 -5.57 -11.62 -11.52
N ASP A 54 -6.21 -11.09 -12.55
CA ASP A 54 -6.23 -11.67 -13.88
C ASP A 54 -4.80 -11.68 -14.45
N ALA A 55 -4.24 -12.88 -14.59
CA ALA A 55 -2.87 -13.13 -15.03
C ALA A 55 -2.57 -12.62 -16.46
N THR A 56 -3.60 -12.12 -17.13
CA THR A 56 -3.60 -11.51 -18.46
C THR A 56 -3.34 -10.00 -18.42
N THR A 57 -3.43 -9.35 -17.25
CA THR A 57 -2.98 -7.98 -17.09
C THR A 57 -1.45 -7.95 -17.09
N GLU A 58 -0.84 -7.03 -17.84
CA GLU A 58 0.63 -6.83 -17.94
C GLU A 58 1.36 -6.75 -16.58
N ASN A 59 0.63 -6.57 -15.48
CA ASN A 59 1.14 -6.54 -14.12
C ASN A 59 1.61 -7.91 -13.60
N SER A 60 1.10 -9.03 -14.11
CA SER A 60 1.50 -10.37 -13.64
C SER A 60 2.83 -10.86 -14.24
N GLN A 61 3.27 -10.26 -15.36
CA GLN A 61 4.58 -10.50 -15.97
C GLN A 61 5.57 -9.34 -15.75
N LYS A 62 5.14 -8.26 -15.10
CA LYS A 62 6.02 -7.16 -14.72
C LYS A 62 6.84 -7.57 -13.51
N GLU A 63 8.14 -7.27 -13.54
CA GLU A 63 8.96 -7.28 -12.34
C GLU A 63 8.31 -6.35 -11.31
N LEU A 64 7.85 -6.94 -10.20
CA LEU A 64 7.22 -6.18 -9.12
C LEU A 64 8.24 -5.21 -8.53
N ASN A 65 7.84 -3.96 -8.34
CA ASN A 65 8.71 -2.93 -7.80
C ASN A 65 8.32 -2.58 -6.35
N GLU A 66 9.24 -2.78 -5.41
CA GLU A 66 9.08 -2.47 -3.97
C GLU A 66 8.57 -1.05 -3.70
N LYS A 67 8.96 -0.08 -4.54
CA LYS A 67 8.66 1.35 -4.34
C LYS A 67 7.24 1.67 -4.81
N GLN A 68 6.69 0.87 -5.71
CA GLN A 68 5.37 1.06 -6.27
C GLN A 68 4.29 0.52 -5.31
N LYS A 69 3.43 1.41 -4.82
CA LYS A 69 2.35 1.04 -3.89
C LYS A 69 1.43 -0.03 -4.49
N ALA A 70 1.11 0.07 -5.77
CA ALA A 70 0.24 -0.89 -6.44
C ALA A 70 0.80 -2.31 -6.31
N ASP A 71 2.09 -2.49 -6.58
CA ASP A 71 2.76 -3.79 -6.56
C ASP A 71 2.78 -4.40 -5.16
N ARG A 72 2.98 -3.57 -4.12
CA ARG A 72 2.89 -4.03 -2.72
C ARG A 72 1.51 -4.54 -2.34
N VAL A 73 0.47 -3.83 -2.77
CA VAL A 73 -0.93 -4.21 -2.52
C VAL A 73 -1.29 -5.47 -3.31
N ILE A 74 -0.84 -5.56 -4.56
CA ILE A 74 -1.02 -6.75 -5.40
C ILE A 74 -0.38 -7.97 -4.74
N MET A 75 0.85 -7.84 -4.22
CA MET A 75 1.55 -8.92 -3.53
C MET A 75 0.79 -9.38 -2.29
N LEU A 76 0.38 -8.44 -1.42
CA LEU A 76 -0.40 -8.75 -0.23
C LEU A 76 -1.68 -9.51 -0.57
N HIS A 77 -2.45 -9.01 -1.52
CA HIS A 77 -3.70 -9.66 -1.91
C HIS A 77 -3.48 -11.03 -2.56
N ALA A 78 -2.41 -11.21 -3.34
CA ALA A 78 -2.06 -12.51 -3.90
C ALA A 78 -1.78 -13.53 -2.79
N VAL A 79 -1.06 -13.13 -1.74
CA VAL A 79 -0.79 -13.94 -0.54
C VAL A 79 -2.09 -14.28 0.21
N GLU A 80 -2.96 -13.29 0.44
CA GLU A 80 -4.26 -13.49 1.09
C GLU A 80 -5.13 -14.49 0.33
N ARG A 81 -5.19 -14.40 -0.99
CA ARG A 81 -5.97 -15.32 -1.83
C ARG A 81 -5.52 -16.76 -1.65
N GLU A 82 -4.21 -17.03 -1.72
CA GLU A 82 -3.69 -18.38 -1.56
C GLU A 82 -3.93 -18.91 -0.12
N TYR A 83 -3.83 -18.04 0.89
CA TYR A 83 -4.16 -18.38 2.27
C TYR A 83 -5.62 -18.81 2.42
N TYR A 84 -6.57 -18.02 1.91
CA TYR A 84 -8.00 -18.37 1.98
C TYR A 84 -8.38 -19.55 1.08
N SER A 85 -7.62 -19.79 0.01
CA SER A 85 -7.74 -20.98 -0.85
C SER A 85 -7.11 -22.23 -0.22
N ARG A 86 -6.56 -22.12 1.01
CA ARG A 86 -5.87 -23.19 1.75
C ARG A 86 -4.63 -23.75 1.04
N ASN A 87 -4.08 -23.01 0.08
CA ASN A 87 -2.84 -23.38 -0.58
C ASN A 87 -1.65 -22.77 0.19
N TYR A 88 -1.38 -23.33 1.37
CA TYR A 88 -0.41 -22.77 2.31
C TYR A 88 1.03 -22.80 1.77
N LEU A 89 1.40 -23.82 0.98
CA LEU A 89 2.71 -23.91 0.35
C LEU A 89 2.93 -22.75 -0.64
N ARG A 90 1.96 -22.52 -1.53
CA ARG A 90 2.04 -21.40 -2.49
C ARG A 90 1.97 -20.04 -1.80
N CYS A 91 1.23 -19.94 -0.69
CA CYS A 91 1.20 -18.75 0.14
C CYS A 91 2.60 -18.44 0.70
N LEU A 92 3.31 -19.43 1.24
CA LEU A 92 4.68 -19.28 1.74
C LEU A 92 5.68 -18.92 0.64
N GLU A 93 5.55 -19.49 -0.57
CA GLU A 93 6.38 -19.11 -1.72
C GLU A 93 6.21 -17.63 -2.09
N LEU A 94 4.97 -17.12 -2.10
CA LEU A 94 4.69 -15.73 -2.39
C LEU A 94 5.21 -14.80 -1.30
N ILE A 95 5.08 -15.19 -0.03
CA ILE A 95 5.63 -14.45 1.11
C ILE A 95 7.15 -14.36 1.00
N HIS A 96 7.84 -15.46 0.68
CA HIS A 96 9.29 -15.45 0.51
C HIS A 96 9.73 -14.49 -0.61
N ARG A 97 9.00 -14.48 -1.74
CA ARG A 97 9.24 -13.48 -2.80
C ARG A 97 9.02 -12.05 -2.33
N ALA A 98 8.04 -11.83 -1.45
CA ALA A 98 7.78 -10.53 -0.87
C ALA A 98 8.89 -10.10 0.10
N GLU A 99 9.43 -11.00 0.92
CA GLU A 99 10.56 -10.76 1.83
C GLU A 99 11.80 -10.31 1.06
N VAL A 100 12.14 -11.01 -0.02
CA VAL A 100 13.26 -10.63 -0.91
C VAL A 100 13.01 -9.27 -1.56
N LEU A 101 11.76 -8.98 -1.93
CA LEU A 101 11.39 -7.72 -2.59
C LEU A 101 11.34 -6.54 -1.60
N PHE A 102 11.14 -6.78 -0.31
CA PHE A 102 11.09 -5.75 0.72
C PHE A 102 12.37 -5.65 1.55
N ASP A 103 13.38 -6.47 1.25
CA ASP A 103 14.64 -6.56 2.00
C ASP A 103 14.40 -6.83 3.50
N VAL A 104 13.44 -7.71 3.79
CA VAL A 104 13.11 -8.13 5.16
C VAL A 104 14.08 -9.23 5.58
N SER A 105 14.84 -8.99 6.63
CA SER A 105 15.76 -9.98 7.19
C SER A 105 15.00 -11.12 7.88
N ASP A 106 15.48 -12.36 7.76
CA ASP A 106 14.92 -13.53 8.45
C ASP A 106 14.94 -13.38 9.99
N GLU A 107 15.74 -12.45 10.54
CA GLU A 107 15.83 -12.16 11.97
C GLU A 107 14.73 -11.21 12.48
N GLU A 108 13.99 -10.54 11.60
CA GLU A 108 12.90 -9.64 12.00
C GLU A 108 11.64 -10.44 12.35
N THR A 109 11.40 -10.64 13.65
CA THR A 109 10.16 -11.24 14.12
C THR A 109 9.00 -10.26 14.08
N THR A 110 7.78 -10.77 13.92
CA THR A 110 6.54 -9.98 13.97
C THR A 110 6.48 -9.09 15.22
N GLU A 111 6.92 -9.61 16.37
CA GLU A 111 6.96 -8.88 17.65
C GLU A 111 7.92 -7.67 17.63
N HIS A 112 9.09 -7.81 16.98
CA HIS A 112 10.07 -6.73 16.88
C HIS A 112 9.54 -5.59 16.01
N LEU A 113 8.98 -5.94 14.84
CA LEU A 113 8.39 -4.97 13.90
C LEU A 113 7.13 -4.30 14.49
N GLU A 114 6.32 -5.02 15.27
CA GLU A 114 5.15 -4.44 15.94
C GLU A 114 5.55 -3.38 16.97
N HIS A 115 6.59 -3.65 17.77
CA HIS A 115 7.11 -2.70 18.74
C HIS A 115 7.71 -1.46 18.05
N GLU A 116 8.48 -1.64 16.98
CA GLU A 116 9.01 -0.53 16.18
C GLU A 116 7.89 0.33 15.59
N TYR A 117 6.88 -0.28 14.96
CA TYR A 117 5.74 0.42 14.38
C TYR A 117 4.95 1.22 15.42
N GLN A 118 4.74 0.65 16.62
CA GLN A 118 4.05 1.34 17.72
C GLN A 118 4.89 2.49 18.30
N SER A 119 6.21 2.30 18.42
CA SER A 119 7.14 3.30 18.93
C SER A 119 7.37 4.47 17.96
N ALA A 120 7.18 4.26 16.65
CA ALA A 120 7.34 5.28 15.61
C ALA A 120 6.30 6.42 15.64
N GLY A 121 5.26 6.31 16.49
CA GLY A 121 4.39 7.39 16.94
C GLY A 121 3.78 8.28 15.84
N ILE A 122 2.61 7.93 15.31
CA ILE A 122 1.61 8.76 14.55
C ILE A 122 2.17 9.88 13.64
N VAL A 123 3.36 9.73 13.05
CA VAL A 123 3.80 10.57 11.93
C VAL A 123 3.89 9.63 10.74
N THR A 124 2.91 9.72 9.84
CA THR A 124 2.76 8.85 8.67
C THR A 124 3.89 9.04 7.65
N LYS A 125 5.10 8.63 8.01
CA LYS A 125 6.25 8.53 7.12
C LYS A 125 5.97 7.40 6.12
N LYS A 126 6.42 7.54 4.88
CA LYS A 126 6.18 6.55 3.81
C LYS A 126 6.71 5.14 4.19
N SER A 127 7.73 5.08 5.06
CA SER A 127 8.27 3.86 5.70
C SER A 127 7.21 3.09 6.48
N ALA A 128 6.46 3.75 7.36
CA ALA A 128 5.44 3.12 8.21
C ALA A 128 4.34 2.40 7.40
N LYS A 129 4.05 2.84 6.17
CA LYS A 129 3.10 2.12 5.30
C LYS A 129 3.68 0.86 4.70
N ILE A 130 4.98 0.84 4.42
CA ILE A 130 5.68 -0.37 3.93
C ILE A 130 5.76 -1.38 5.09
N GLU A 131 6.20 -0.91 6.26
CA GLU A 131 6.24 -1.69 7.51
C GLU A 131 4.88 -2.36 7.81
N LYS A 132 3.77 -1.63 7.64
CA LYS A 132 2.43 -2.22 7.79
C LYS A 132 2.17 -3.41 6.85
N HIS A 133 2.54 -3.33 5.57
CA HIS A 133 2.31 -4.46 4.64
C HIS A 133 3.23 -5.64 4.98
N ILE A 134 4.46 -5.37 5.42
CA ILE A 134 5.40 -6.39 5.90
C ILE A 134 4.82 -7.12 7.11
N LEU A 135 4.31 -6.38 8.10
CA LEU A 135 3.64 -6.94 9.28
C LEU A 135 2.47 -7.84 8.89
N GLU A 136 1.61 -7.40 7.97
CA GLU A 136 0.47 -8.21 7.51
C GLU A 136 0.95 -9.50 6.82
N LEU A 137 2.02 -9.45 6.01
CA LEU A 137 2.62 -10.63 5.37
C LEU A 137 3.19 -11.62 6.39
N LEU A 138 3.92 -11.14 7.40
CA LEU A 138 4.48 -11.99 8.46
C LEU A 138 3.39 -12.65 9.30
N GLN A 139 2.33 -11.91 9.64
CA GLN A 139 1.16 -12.48 10.32
C GLN A 139 0.48 -13.58 9.50
N ILE A 140 0.44 -13.45 8.16
CA ILE A 140 -0.06 -14.53 7.30
C ILE A 140 0.92 -15.71 7.28
N LYS A 141 2.23 -15.46 7.24
CA LYS A 141 3.29 -16.49 7.31
C LYS A 141 3.13 -17.37 8.56
N GLU A 142 3.00 -16.77 9.73
CA GLU A 142 2.79 -17.47 11.00
C GLU A 142 1.53 -18.33 10.97
N LYS A 143 0.42 -17.78 10.44
CA LYS A 143 -0.83 -18.54 10.31
C LYS A 143 -0.69 -19.71 9.34
N CYS A 144 -0.01 -19.54 8.21
CA CYS A 144 0.27 -20.62 7.26
C CYS A 144 1.07 -21.75 7.92
N LEU A 145 2.15 -21.42 8.61
CA LEU A 145 3.00 -22.39 9.31
C LEU A 145 2.20 -23.15 10.38
N LYS A 146 1.39 -22.43 11.16
CA LYS A 146 0.51 -23.05 12.17
C LYS A 146 -0.49 -24.01 11.53
N ARG A 147 -1.13 -23.63 10.42
CA ARG A 147 -2.10 -24.48 9.73
C ARG A 147 -1.46 -25.72 9.10
N LEU A 148 -0.25 -25.60 8.57
CA LEU A 148 0.51 -26.74 8.06
C LEU A 148 0.87 -27.71 9.20
N ALA A 149 1.37 -27.20 10.32
CA ALA A 149 1.69 -28.03 11.49
C ALA A 149 0.44 -28.73 12.07
N GLU A 150 -0.71 -28.05 12.12
CA GLU A 150 -1.99 -28.64 12.53
C GLU A 150 -2.46 -29.75 11.58
N ALA A 151 -2.23 -29.59 10.27
CA ALA A 151 -2.57 -30.58 9.26
C ALA A 151 -1.69 -31.83 9.38
N GLU A 152 -0.37 -31.65 9.52
CA GLU A 152 0.59 -32.76 9.72
C GLU A 152 0.34 -33.52 11.02
N ALA A 153 -0.11 -32.85 12.08
CA ALA A 153 -0.45 -33.49 13.35
C ALA A 153 -1.79 -34.26 13.34
N SER A 154 -2.61 -34.09 12.30
CA SER A 154 -3.92 -34.73 12.16
C SER A 154 -3.91 -35.97 11.26
N GLU A 155 -2.77 -36.29 10.64
CA GLU A 155 -2.53 -37.52 9.86
C GLU A 155 -1.87 -38.61 10.71
#